data_AF-A0A924BAS3-F1
#
_entry.id   AF-A0A924BAS3-F1
#
_cell.length_a   1.000
_cell.length_b   1.000
_cell.length_c   1.000
_cell.angle_alpha   90.00
_cell.angle_beta   90.00
_cell.angle_gamma   90.00
#
_symmetry.space_group_name_H-M   'P 1'
#
loop_
_entity.id
_entity.type
_entity.pdbx_description
1 polymer ?
#
loop_
_entity_poly.entity_id
_entity_poly.type
_entity_poly.pdbx_seq_one_letter_code
_entity_poly.pdbx_strand_id
1 'polypeptide(L)'
;NGAGVKPARELKRGDTVTLRQGPVTRTVVVKGLSGMRGPAPVAQQLYEETEASLTARLQAAEQRRLSPEPSHSIEHGRPTKRGRRELDDAKSWGDRWSASIDEDR
;
A
#
# COMPACT_ATOMS: atom_id res chain seq x y z
N ASN A 1 0.93 10.24 -20.57
CA ASN A 1 0.82 9.14 -21.58
C ASN A 1 1.56 7.87 -21.15
N GLY A 2 1.13 7.20 -20.07
CA GLY A 2 1.37 5.78 -19.75
C GLY A 2 2.80 5.23 -19.63
N ALA A 3 3.83 5.91 -20.11
CA ALA A 3 5.21 5.44 -20.15
C ALA A 3 6.09 6.14 -19.11
N GLY A 4 7.15 5.46 -18.67
CA GLY A 4 8.19 6.06 -17.83
C GLY A 4 8.80 7.28 -18.52
N VAL A 5 8.97 8.36 -17.77
CA VAL A 5 9.44 9.64 -18.30
C VAL A 5 10.76 10.03 -17.65
N LYS A 6 11.67 10.61 -18.43
CA LYS A 6 12.92 11.18 -17.89
C LYS A 6 12.63 12.40 -17.00
N PRO A 7 13.37 12.62 -15.91
CA PRO A 7 13.19 13.80 -15.05
C PRO A 7 13.33 15.15 -15.77
N ALA A 8 14.14 15.20 -16.84
CA ALA A 8 14.37 16.40 -17.63
C ALA A 8 13.27 16.70 -18.67
N ARG A 9 12.19 15.90 -18.72
CA ARG A 9 11.10 16.16 -19.66
C ARG A 9 10.31 17.39 -19.21
N GLU A 10 10.15 18.33 -20.14
CA GLU A 10 9.30 19.50 -19.93
C GLU A 10 7.84 19.10 -19.72
N LEU A 11 7.22 19.76 -18.75
CA LEU A 11 5.79 19.63 -18.43
C LEU A 11 5.01 20.75 -19.10
N LYS A 12 3.81 20.43 -19.58
CA LYS A 12 2.88 21.40 -20.17
C LYS A 12 1.55 21.37 -19.43
N ARG A 13 0.83 22.49 -19.48
CA ARG A 13 -0.56 22.56 -18.99
C ARG A 13 -1.41 21.60 -19.83
N GLY A 14 -2.31 20.89 -19.17
CA GLY A 14 -3.13 19.83 -19.76
C GLY A 14 -2.47 18.45 -19.77
N ASP A 15 -1.18 18.33 -19.44
CA ASP A 15 -0.53 17.04 -19.35
C ASP A 15 -1.12 16.19 -18.21
N THR A 16 -1.32 14.91 -18.50
CA THR A 16 -1.73 13.92 -17.50
C THR A 16 -0.51 13.19 -16.94
N VAL A 17 -0.31 13.33 -15.63
CA VAL A 17 0.79 12.75 -14.88
C VAL A 17 0.24 11.70 -13.90
N THR A 18 0.76 10.48 -14.01
CA THR A 18 0.51 9.43 -13.04
C THR A 18 1.71 9.30 -12.12
N LEU A 19 1.48 9.39 -10.82
CA LEU A 19 2.52 9.33 -9.80
C LEU A 19 2.09 8.40 -8.66
N ARG A 20 3.08 7.81 -8.00
CA ARG A 20 2.87 6.95 -6.83
C ARG A 20 3.33 7.68 -5.58
N GLN A 21 2.45 7.82 -4.61
CA GLN A 21 2.70 8.38 -3.29
C GLN A 21 2.48 7.29 -2.24
N GLY A 22 3.56 6.61 -1.85
CA GLY A 22 3.49 5.44 -0.97
C GLY A 22 2.66 4.30 -1.61
N PRO A 23 1.59 3.80 -0.95
CA PRO A 23 0.72 2.77 -1.51
C PRO A 23 -0.33 3.35 -2.49
N VAL A 24 -0.46 4.67 -2.59
CA VAL A 24 -1.52 5.32 -3.38
C VAL A 24 -0.97 5.77 -4.72
N THR A 25 -1.58 5.29 -5.81
CA THR A 25 -1.33 5.83 -7.15
C THR A 25 -2.35 6.93 -7.43
N ARG A 26 -1.88 8.06 -7.96
CA ARG A 26 -2.72 9.21 -8.33
C ARG A 26 -2.45 9.61 -9.76
N THR A 27 -3.51 9.97 -10.48
CA THR A 27 -3.43 10.55 -11.81
C THR A 27 -3.98 11.96 -11.77
N VAL A 28 -3.13 12.92 -12.11
CA VAL A 28 -3.44 14.35 -12.05
C VAL A 28 -3.23 15.01 -13.41
N VAL A 29 -4.03 16.04 -13.69
CA VAL A 29 -3.90 16.92 -14.84
C VAL A 29 -3.21 18.20 -14.40
N VAL A 30 -2.18 18.62 -15.12
CA VAL A 30 -1.44 19.85 -14.84
C VAL A 30 -2.28 21.06 -15.24
N LYS A 31 -2.62 21.94 -14.30
CA LYS A 31 -3.34 23.20 -14.54
C LYS A 31 -2.41 24.41 -14.67
N GLY A 32 -1.30 24.38 -13.93
CA GLY A 32 -0.32 25.45 -13.89
C GLY A 32 1.09 24.93 -13.65
N LEU A 33 2.06 25.78 -13.90
CA LEU A 33 3.48 25.51 -13.63
C LEU A 33 4.02 26.63 -12.74
N SER A 34 4.86 26.27 -11.79
CA SER A 34 5.58 27.20 -10.92
C SER A 34 7.05 26.79 -10.89
N GLY A 35 7.96 27.77 -11.01
CA GLY A 35 9.40 27.55 -10.83
C GLY A 35 9.83 27.48 -9.36
N MET A 36 8.93 27.80 -8.42
CA MET A 36 9.20 27.76 -6.98
C MET A 36 8.24 26.81 -6.26
N ARG A 37 8.75 26.14 -5.23
CA ARG A 37 7.94 25.39 -4.28
C ARG A 37 7.23 26.36 -3.33
N GLY A 38 5.90 26.33 -3.31
CA GLY A 38 5.07 27.20 -2.48
C GLY A 38 4.35 26.47 -1.35
N PRO A 39 3.52 27.19 -0.56
CA PRO A 39 2.64 26.62 0.45
C PRO A 39 1.67 25.59 -0.14
N ALA A 40 1.23 24.64 0.70
CA ALA A 40 0.31 23.57 0.30
C ALA A 40 -0.93 24.04 -0.48
N PRO A 41 -1.72 25.06 -0.04
CA PRO A 41 -2.91 25.48 -0.78
C PRO A 41 -2.59 26.09 -2.15
N VAL A 42 -1.44 26.76 -2.29
CA VAL A 42 -1.01 27.34 -3.57
C VAL A 42 -0.56 26.25 -4.54
N ALA A 43 0.18 25.25 -4.06
CA ALA A 43 0.61 24.12 -4.88
C ALA A 43 -0.57 23.27 -5.38
N GLN A 44 -1.63 23.13 -4.56
CA GLN A 44 -2.84 22.40 -4.94
C GLN A 44 -3.57 23.02 -6.14
N GLN A 45 -3.47 24.33 -6.35
CA GLN A 45 -4.08 25.01 -7.50
C GLN A 45 -3.40 24.68 -8.84
N LEU A 46 -2.19 24.10 -8.81
CA LEU A 46 -1.41 23.81 -10.01
C LEU A 46 -1.81 22.50 -10.69
N TYR A 47 -2.63 21.66 -10.06
CA TYR A 47 -3.06 20.39 -10.61
C TYR A 47 -4.49 20.04 -10.18
N GLU A 48 -5.13 19.18 -10.96
CA GLU A 48 -6.44 18.62 -10.63
C GLU A 48 -6.37 17.09 -10.72
N GLU A 49 -6.86 16.38 -9.71
CA GLU A 49 -6.92 14.92 -9.75
C GLU A 49 -8.10 14.45 -10.61
N THR A 50 -7.90 13.43 -11.45
CA THR A 50 -8.98 12.92 -12.29
C THR A 50 -10.02 12.17 -11.47
N GLU A 51 -11.29 12.22 -11.87
CA GLU A 51 -12.37 11.50 -11.19
C GLU A 51 -12.10 9.99 -11.12
N ALA A 52 -11.55 9.40 -12.19
CA ALA A 52 -11.13 8.00 -12.21
C ALA A 52 -10.06 7.70 -11.14
N SER A 53 -9.10 8.60 -10.94
CA SER A 53 -8.07 8.48 -9.89
C SER A 53 -8.69 8.58 -8.50
N LEU A 54 -9.62 9.51 -8.29
CA LEU A 54 -10.34 9.66 -7.02
C LEU A 54 -11.10 8.40 -6.67
N THR A 55 -11.88 7.85 -7.59
CA THR A 55 -12.65 6.62 -7.39
C THR A 55 -11.74 5.44 -7.09
N ALA A 56 -10.66 5.26 -7.86
CA ALA A 56 -9.69 4.18 -7.63
C ALA A 56 -9.02 4.31 -6.26
N ARG A 57 -8.70 5.52 -5.81
CA ARG A 57 -8.11 5.78 -4.50
C ARG A 57 -9.10 5.48 -3.37
N LEU A 58 -10.36 5.86 -3.52
CA LEU A 58 -11.40 5.56 -2.53
C LEU A 58 -11.63 4.05 -2.43
N GLN A 59 -11.74 3.36 -3.57
CA GLN A 59 -11.86 1.89 -3.61
C GLN A 59 -10.64 1.22 -2.95
N ALA A 60 -9.42 1.64 -3.28
CA ALA A 60 -8.21 1.08 -2.67
C ALA A 60 -8.09 1.41 -1.16
N ALA A 61 -8.66 2.51 -0.69
CA ALA A 61 -8.75 2.81 0.73
C ALA A 61 -9.76 1.90 1.43
N GLU A 62 -10.93 1.68 0.83
CA GLU A 62 -11.94 0.75 1.34
C GLU A 62 -11.42 -0.70 1.40
N GLN A 63 -10.73 -1.16 0.35
CA GLN A 63 -10.13 -2.50 0.34
C GLN A 63 -9.09 -2.67 1.46
N ARG A 64 -8.21 -1.68 1.67
CA ARG A 64 -7.24 -1.72 2.78
C ARG A 64 -7.90 -1.68 4.16
N ARG A 65 -9.03 -0.97 4.27
CA ARG A 65 -9.81 -0.92 5.52
C ARG A 65 -10.46 -2.28 5.83
N LEU A 66 -10.99 -2.96 4.80
CA LEU A 66 -11.68 -4.25 4.94
C LEU A 66 -10.71 -5.43 5.04
N SER A 67 -9.54 -5.33 4.41
CA SER A 67 -8.51 -6.37 4.37
C SER A 67 -7.20 -5.84 4.93
N PRO A 68 -7.07 -5.72 6.27
CA PRO A 68 -5.80 -5.40 6.89
C PRO A 68 -4.79 -6.53 6.60
N GLU A 69 -3.63 -6.17 6.07
CA GLU A 69 -2.54 -7.11 5.80
C GLU A 69 -2.14 -7.86 7.08
N PRO A 70 -2.20 -9.20 7.11
CA PRO A 70 -1.83 -9.99 8.29
C PRO A 70 -0.39 -9.75 8.75
N SER A 71 0.49 -9.32 7.84
CA SER A 71 1.87 -8.95 8.18
C SER A 71 1.95 -7.71 9.07
N HIS A 72 0.98 -6.79 8.98
CA HIS A 72 0.92 -5.60 9.84
C HIS A 72 0.45 -5.89 11.26
N SER A 73 -0.19 -7.04 11.54
CA SER A 73 -0.55 -7.45 12.89
C SER A 73 0.56 -8.19 13.63
N ILE A 74 1.68 -8.51 12.96
CA ILE A 74 2.85 -9.14 13.58
C ILE A 74 3.69 -8.05 14.26
N GLU A 75 3.35 -7.69 15.49
CA GLU A 75 4.02 -6.62 16.25
C GLU A 75 5.48 -6.95 16.62
N HIS A 76 5.79 -8.23 16.85
CA HIS A 76 7.09 -8.64 17.44
C HIS A 76 8.06 -9.28 16.44
N GLY A 77 7.76 -9.22 15.14
CA GLY A 77 8.65 -9.72 14.08
C GLY A 77 9.13 -11.16 14.31
N ARG A 78 10.41 -11.42 14.05
CA ARG A 78 11.02 -12.75 14.25
C ARG A 78 11.03 -13.10 15.75
N PRO A 79 10.53 -14.28 16.16
CA PRO A 79 10.53 -14.70 17.56
C PRO A 79 11.94 -14.65 18.19
N THR A 80 12.01 -14.09 19.40
CA THR A 80 13.21 -14.15 20.24
C THR A 80 13.51 -15.60 20.64
N LYS A 81 14.70 -15.88 21.18
CA LYS A 81 15.07 -17.25 21.63
C LYS A 81 14.04 -17.83 22.62
N ARG A 82 13.50 -17.00 23.52
CA ARG A 82 12.45 -17.40 24.46
C ARG A 82 11.13 -17.67 23.73
N GLY A 83 10.67 -16.73 22.90
CA GLY A 83 9.43 -16.91 22.14
C GLY A 83 9.47 -18.11 21.20
N ARG A 84 10.64 -18.45 20.64
CA ARG A 84 10.81 -19.68 19.85
C ARG A 84 10.57 -20.94 20.69
N ARG A 85 11.15 -21.01 21.91
CA ARG A 85 10.95 -22.15 22.81
C ARG A 85 9.48 -22.31 23.22
N GLU A 86 8.82 -21.20 23.55
CA GLU A 86 7.38 -21.21 23.88
C GLU A 86 6.53 -21.70 22.70
N LEU A 87 6.88 -21.34 21.46
CA LEU A 87 6.22 -21.85 20.26
C LEU A 87 6.50 -23.34 20.01
N ASP A 88 7.72 -23.79 20.25
CA ASP A 88 8.11 -25.20 20.10
C ASP A 88 7.37 -26.07 21.14
N ASP A 89 7.26 -25.61 22.39
CA ASP A 89 6.52 -26.28 23.47
C ASP A 89 5.02 -26.34 23.16
N ALA A 90 4.43 -25.25 22.66
CA ALA A 90 3.02 -25.21 22.27
C ALA A 90 2.71 -26.14 21.08
N LYS A 91 3.62 -26.29 20.13
CA LYS A 91 3.49 -27.27 19.03
C LYS A 91 3.60 -28.70 19.52
N SER A 92 4.58 -28.99 20.40
CA SER A 92 4.72 -30.31 21.01
C SER A 92 3.47 -30.73 21.79
N TRP A 93 2.75 -29.78 22.39
CA TRP A 93 1.46 -30.04 23.02
C TRP A 93 0.37 -30.45 22.02
N GLY A 94 0.29 -29.78 20.86
CA GLY A 94 -0.63 -30.13 19.78
C GLY A 94 -0.38 -31.51 19.18
N ASP A 95 0.87 -31.86 18.90
CA ASP A 95 1.25 -33.16 18.32
C ASP A 95 1.02 -34.34 19.28
N ARG A 96 1.04 -34.09 20.60
CA ARG A 96 0.74 -35.12 21.60
C ARG A 96 -0.75 -35.43 21.76
N TRP A 97 -1.63 -34.56 21.28
CA TRP A 97 -3.08 -34.66 21.45
C TRP A 97 -3.88 -34.65 20.13
N SER A 98 -3.23 -34.54 18.97
CA SER A 98 -3.87 -34.84 17.69
C SER A 98 -4.16 -36.34 17.61
N ALA A 99 -5.40 -36.72 17.93
CA ALA A 99 -5.94 -37.99 17.51
C ALA A 99 -5.93 -38.02 15.96
N SER A 100 -5.04 -38.83 15.38
CA SER A 100 -5.16 -39.22 13.98
C SER A 100 -6.49 -39.97 13.84
N ILE A 101 -7.45 -39.37 13.15
CA ILE A 101 -8.58 -40.13 12.61
C ILE A 101 -7.96 -41.06 11.57
N ASP A 102 -7.89 -42.34 11.93
CA ASP A 102 -7.52 -43.43 11.04
C ASP A 102 -8.73 -43.65 10.13
N GLU A 103 -8.64 -43.16 8.90
CA GLU A 103 -9.68 -43.29 7.88
C GLU A 103 -9.40 -44.56 7.07
N ASP A 104 -9.61 -45.74 7.68
CA ASP A 104 -9.62 -47.03 6.99
C ASP A 104 -10.42 -48.11 7.74
N ARG A 105 -11.70 -48.27 7.38
CA ARG A 105 -12.39 -49.56 7.06
C ARG A 105 -13.89 -49.38 6.91
#